data_AF-A0A929IP79-F1
#
_entry.id   AF-A0A929IP79-F1
#
_cell.length_a   1.000
_cell.length_b   1.000
_cell.length_c   1.000
_cell.angle_alpha   90.00
_cell.angle_beta   90.00
_cell.angle_gamma   90.00
#
_symmetry.space_group_name_H-M   'P 1'
#
loop_
_entity.id
_entity.type
_entity.pdbx_description
1 polymer ?
#
loop_
_entity_poly.entity_id
_entity_poly.type
_entity_poly.pdbx_seq_one_letter_code
_entity_poly.pdbx_strand_id
1 'polypeptide(L)'
;MYDNMNINFVVFSLKYKTYIAIQAAVISSLLALSPVAYFLGHDNAEWMIGNAWWLCLVIAALEVGEATVAVTLAKKKFNAGSV
;
A
#
# COMPACT_ATOMS: atom_id res chain seq x y z
N MET A 1 -15.92 13.39 -5.91
CA MET A 1 -16.01 13.07 -7.37
C MET A 1 -15.70 11.61 -7.67
N TYR A 2 -14.69 10.98 -7.06
CA TYR A 2 -14.35 9.56 -7.28
C TYR A 2 -14.94 8.57 -6.25
N ASP A 3 -15.85 9.01 -5.37
CA ASP A 3 -16.34 8.19 -4.25
C ASP A 3 -17.12 6.94 -4.68
N ASN A 4 -17.72 6.99 -5.88
CA ASN A 4 -18.46 5.88 -6.48
C ASN A 4 -17.59 5.02 -7.42
N MET A 5 -16.31 5.38 -7.61
CA MET A 5 -15.40 4.63 -8.47
C MET A 5 -14.99 3.32 -7.77
N ASN A 6 -14.99 2.22 -8.53
CA ASN A 6 -14.48 0.94 -8.04
C ASN A 6 -13.07 0.70 -8.59
N ILE A 7 -12.20 0.16 -7.74
CA ILE A 7 -10.93 -0.42 -8.15
C ILE A 7 -11.13 -1.92 -8.29
N ASN A 8 -11.12 -2.36 -9.55
CA ASN A 8 -11.35 -3.75 -9.92
C ASN A 8 -10.01 -4.49 -10.00
N PHE A 9 -9.84 -5.50 -9.16
CA PHE A 9 -8.78 -6.49 -9.23
C PHE A 9 -9.29 -7.75 -9.94
N VAL A 10 -8.39 -8.69 -10.23
CA VAL A 10 -8.72 -9.94 -10.94
C VAL A 10 -9.82 -10.74 -10.23
N VAL A 11 -9.88 -10.69 -8.89
CA VAL A 11 -10.73 -11.58 -8.08
C VAL A 11 -11.78 -10.81 -7.27
N PHE A 12 -11.64 -9.50 -7.09
CA PHE A 12 -12.56 -8.69 -6.28
C PHE A 12 -12.57 -7.22 -6.72
N SER A 13 -13.62 -6.49 -6.32
CA SER A 13 -13.74 -5.05 -6.51
C SER A 13 -13.85 -4.34 -5.17
N LEU A 14 -13.14 -3.22 -5.03
CA LEU A 14 -13.21 -2.37 -3.84
C LEU A 14 -13.67 -0.97 -4.22
N LYS A 15 -14.50 -0.36 -3.37
CA LYS A 15 -14.81 1.06 -3.50
C LYS A 15 -13.55 1.89 -3.29
N TYR A 16 -13.38 2.95 -4.09
CA TYR A 16 -12.21 3.82 -4.05
C TYR A 16 -11.87 4.32 -2.64
N LYS A 17 -12.88 4.78 -1.89
CA LYS A 17 -12.69 5.24 -0.50
C LYS A 17 -12.12 4.14 0.40
N THR A 18 -12.68 2.94 0.33
CA THR A 18 -12.22 1.79 1.12
C THR A 18 -10.81 1.38 0.72
N TYR A 19 -10.52 1.36 -0.58
CA TYR A 19 -9.20 1.04 -1.10
C TYR A 19 -8.12 2.03 -0.60
N ILE A 20 -8.37 3.33 -0.74
CA ILE A 20 -7.44 4.37 -0.27
C ILE A 20 -7.26 4.31 1.24
N ALA A 21 -8.33 4.04 2.01
CA ALA A 21 -8.22 3.90 3.46
C ALA A 21 -7.36 2.69 3.86
N ILE A 22 -7.53 1.53 3.19
CA ILE A 22 -6.71 0.33 3.43
C ILE A 22 -5.25 0.62 3.06
N GLN A 23 -5.00 1.20 1.89
CA GLN A 23 -3.65 1.53 1.43
C GLN A 23 -2.95 2.50 2.38
N ALA A 24 -3.64 3.56 2.81
CA ALA A 24 -3.12 4.48 3.82
C ALA A 24 -2.79 3.76 5.15
N ALA A 25 -3.67 2.87 5.62
CA ALA A 25 -3.44 2.11 6.84
C ALA A 25 -2.22 1.17 6.72
N VAL A 26 -2.07 0.47 5.59
CA VAL A 26 -0.93 -0.43 5.32
C VAL A 26 0.37 0.36 5.28
N ILE A 27 0.43 1.44 4.48
CA ILE A 27 1.61 2.30 4.35
C ILE A 27 1.98 2.92 5.69
N SER A 28 1.01 3.51 6.41
CA SER A 28 1.27 4.10 7.74
C SER A 28 1.75 3.06 8.74
N SER A 29 1.22 1.83 8.70
CA SER A 29 1.67 0.75 9.58
C SER A 29 3.11 0.34 9.26
N LEU A 30 3.47 0.21 7.98
CA LEU A 30 4.84 -0.12 7.56
C LEU A 30 5.83 0.98 7.99
N LEU A 31 5.46 2.25 7.83
CA LEU A 31 6.28 3.38 8.28
C LEU A 31 6.43 3.42 9.80
N ALA A 32 5.37 3.11 10.56
CA ALA A 32 5.42 3.05 12.02
C ALA A 32 6.20 1.82 12.54
N LEU A 33 6.13 0.69 11.84
CA LEU A 33 6.86 -0.52 12.19
C LEU A 33 8.35 -0.42 11.87
N SER A 34 8.75 0.38 10.88
CA SER A 34 10.15 0.59 10.53
C SER A 34 11.05 0.98 11.74
N PRO A 35 10.75 2.03 12.52
CA PRO A 35 11.57 2.38 13.69
C PRO A 35 11.51 1.30 14.78
N VAL A 36 10.34 0.66 14.98
CA VAL A 36 10.20 -0.44 15.96
C VAL A 36 11.12 -1.60 15.58
N ALA A 37 11.12 -2.00 14.31
CA ALA A 37 11.98 -3.04 13.77
C ALA A 37 13.47 -2.66 13.84
N TYR A 38 13.80 -1.38 13.67
CA TYR A 38 15.18 -0.91 13.82
C TYR A 38 15.68 -1.11 15.26
N PHE A 39 14.88 -0.69 16.26
CA PHE A 39 15.26 -0.82 17.67
C PHE A 39 15.30 -2.26 18.16
N LEU A 40 14.39 -3.12 17.69
CA LEU A 40 14.36 -4.54 18.08
C LEU A 40 15.36 -5.41 17.29
N GLY A 41 15.75 -4.97 16.10
CA GLY A 41 16.56 -5.74 15.17
C GLY A 41 18.06 -5.42 15.19
N HIS A 42 18.48 -4.30 15.78
CA HIS A 42 19.86 -3.81 15.70
C HIS A 42 20.91 -4.86 16.14
N ASP A 43 20.62 -5.59 17.22
CA ASP A 43 21.53 -6.58 17.81
C ASP A 43 21.12 -8.04 17.52
N ASN A 44 20.14 -8.25 16.64
CA ASN A 44 19.63 -9.58 16.35
C ASN A 44 20.50 -10.30 15.30
N ALA A 45 20.97 -11.51 15.62
CA ALA A 45 21.76 -12.34 14.71
C ALA A 45 20.93 -12.91 13.55
N GLU A 46 19.61 -12.96 13.70
CA GLU A 46 18.71 -13.39 12.63
C GLU A 46 18.57 -12.31 11.56
N TRP A 47 19.04 -12.62 10.35
CA TRP A 47 19.06 -11.70 9.21
C TRP A 47 17.71 -11.03 8.95
N MET A 48 16.62 -11.79 9.02
CA MET A 48 15.27 -11.28 8.76
C MET A 48 14.87 -10.17 9.73
N ILE A 49 15.18 -10.34 11.02
CA ILE A 49 14.83 -9.38 12.07
C ILE A 49 15.75 -8.15 11.99
N GLY A 50 17.05 -8.35 11.77
CA GLY A 50 18.01 -7.26 11.62
C GLY A 50 17.79 -6.38 10.38
N ASN A 51 17.13 -6.90 9.35
CA ASN A 51 16.85 -6.20 8.10
C ASN A 51 15.39 -5.76 7.93
N ALA A 52 14.50 -6.12 8.86
CA ALA A 52 13.07 -5.82 8.76
C ALA A 52 12.77 -4.32 8.63
N TRP A 53 13.59 -3.46 9.24
CA TRP A 53 13.36 -2.01 9.25
C TRP A 53 13.38 -1.39 7.85
N TRP A 54 14.40 -1.69 7.02
CA TRP A 54 14.48 -1.12 5.67
C TRP A 54 13.55 -1.85 4.71
N LEU A 55 13.25 -3.14 4.97
CA LEU A 55 12.24 -3.89 4.22
C LEU A 55 10.86 -3.24 4.36
N CYS A 56 10.48 -2.79 5.56
CA CYS A 56 9.24 -2.04 5.76
C CYS A 56 9.18 -0.78 4.88
N LEU A 57 10.28 -0.04 4.74
CA LEU A 57 10.35 1.15 3.90
C LEU A 57 10.24 0.83 2.41
N VAL A 58 10.95 -0.21 1.96
CA VAL A 58 10.90 -0.65 0.55
C VAL A 58 9.50 -1.14 0.19
N ILE A 59 8.86 -1.93 1.05
CA ILE A 59 7.50 -2.41 0.82
C ILE A 59 6.52 -1.23 0.82
N ALA A 60 6.66 -0.27 1.73
CA ALA A 60 5.80 0.92 1.74
C ALA A 60 5.92 1.72 0.43
N ALA A 61 7.13 1.84 -0.13
CA ALA A 61 7.33 2.50 -1.42
C ALA A 61 6.69 1.72 -2.59
N LEU A 62 6.76 0.39 -2.56
CA LEU A 62 6.10 -0.47 -3.55
C LEU A 62 4.57 -0.37 -3.47
N GLU A 63 3.99 -0.38 -2.27
CA GLU A 63 2.55 -0.19 -2.04
C GLU A 63 2.06 1.15 -2.61
N VAL A 64 2.82 2.24 -2.41
CA VAL A 64 2.53 3.54 -3.03
C VAL A 64 2.55 3.45 -4.56
N GLY A 65 3.52 2.74 -5.13
CA GLY A 65 3.63 2.53 -6.57
C GLY A 65 2.43 1.77 -7.14
N GLU A 66 2.08 0.64 -6.53
CA GLU A 66 0.92 -0.17 -6.92
C GLU A 66 -0.39 0.61 -6.78
N ALA A 67 -0.57 1.32 -5.66
CA ALA A 67 -1.75 2.16 -5.43
C ALA A 67 -1.88 3.25 -6.49
N THR A 68 -0.76 3.89 -6.87
CA THR A 68 -0.75 4.92 -7.91
C THR A 68 -1.19 4.36 -9.25
N VAL A 69 -0.67 3.19 -9.65
CA VAL A 69 -1.04 2.53 -10.91
C VAL A 69 -2.52 2.12 -10.89
N ALA A 70 -2.98 1.46 -9.83
CA ALA A 70 -4.36 1.00 -9.70
C ALA A 70 -5.36 2.15 -9.76
N VAL A 71 -5.08 3.25 -9.05
CA VAL A 71 -5.92 4.47 -9.05
C VAL A 71 -5.90 5.13 -10.43
N THR A 72 -4.74 5.22 -11.08
CA THR A 72 -4.63 5.84 -12.42
C THR A 72 -5.43 5.06 -13.45
N LEU A 73 -5.34 3.73 -13.43
CA LEU A 73 -6.12 2.86 -14.31
C LEU A 73 -7.63 2.96 -14.03
N ALA A 74 -8.03 2.97 -12.76
CA ALA A 74 -9.44 3.13 -12.38
C ALA A 74 -10.00 4.48 -12.84
N LYS A 75 -9.27 5.59 -12.64
CA LYS A 75 -9.66 6.92 -13.12
C LYS A 75 -9.80 6.98 -14.64
N LYS A 76 -8.89 6.33 -15.38
CA LYS A 76 -8.96 6.27 -16.84
C LYS A 76 -10.21 5.56 -17.33
N LYS A 77 -10.60 4.45 -16.69
CA LYS A 77 -11.84 3.71 -17.02
C LYS A 77 -13.09 4.51 -16.68
N PHE A 78 -13.14 5.08 -15.48
CA PHE A 78 -14.26 5.92 -15.03
C PHE A 78 -14.50 7.12 -15.96
N ASN A 79 -13.44 7.84 -16.36
CA ASN A 79 -13.54 9.00 -17.26
C ASN A 79 -13.90 8.61 -18.70
N ALA A 80 -13.62 7.38 -19.12
CA ALA A 80 -14.00 6.86 -20.43
C ALA A 80 -15.48 6.42 -20.50
N GLY A 81 -16.25 6.57 -19.42
CA GLY A 81 -17.64 6.12 -19.34
C GLY A 81 -17.80 4.60 -19.28
N SER A 82 -16.71 3.85 -19.11
CA SER A 82 -16.72 2.39 -18.97
C SER A 82 -16.80 2.00 -17.49
N VAL A 83 -17.96 2.31 -16.90
CA VAL A 83 -18.48 1.88 -15.57
C VAL A 83 -17.60 2.24 -14.37
#